data_AF-A0A4P8RMS4-F1
#
_entry.id   AF-A0A4P8RMS4-F1
#
_cell.length_a   1.000
_cell.length_b   1.000
_cell.length_c   1.000
_cell.angle_alpha   90.00
_cell.angle_beta   90.00
_cell.angle_gamma   90.00
#
_symmetry.space_group_name_H-M   'P 1'
#
loop_
_entity.id
_entity.type
_entity.pdbx_description
1 polymer ?
#
loop_
_entity_poly.entity_id
_entity_poly.type
_entity_poly.pdbx_seq_one_letter_code
_entity_poly.pdbx_strand_id
1 'polypeptide(L)'
;MNFANGNPVPLPAGAMKTYGGSAVISDKVTGELLFYTNGRNIWNRNHRLMPNGQDFPASCTNLSSQPALILPIPGRENIFYVFASYFSTAEYGESHPANCITHPGRDYTLTVRCSIVDMQLDNGLGDVVTTHKNILLQQNATEKLTAIPHRNGRDFWLLTHAWNSNAFYIYLITEEGISPPWCSI
;
A
#
# COMPACT_ATOMS: atom_id res chain seq x y z
N MET A 1 -7.90 3.83 -15.71
CA MET A 1 -8.33 3.56 -17.10
C MET A 1 -9.37 2.46 -17.02
N ASN A 2 -10.53 2.64 -17.65
CA ASN A 2 -11.66 1.71 -17.61
C ASN A 2 -11.77 0.99 -18.97
N PHE A 3 -12.03 -0.32 -18.96
CA PHE A 3 -12.15 -1.18 -20.14
C PHE A 3 -13.55 -1.77 -20.34
N ALA A 4 -14.55 -1.38 -19.55
CA ALA A 4 -15.88 -1.98 -19.54
C ALA A 4 -16.60 -2.00 -20.91
N ASN A 5 -16.26 -1.08 -21.82
CA ASN A 5 -16.84 -0.98 -23.16
C ASN A 5 -15.88 -1.39 -24.29
N GLY A 6 -14.86 -2.20 -23.99
CA GLY A 6 -13.89 -2.73 -24.97
C GLY A 6 -12.81 -1.75 -25.42
N ASN A 7 -13.01 -0.44 -25.24
CA ASN A 7 -12.00 0.59 -25.45
C ASN A 7 -11.49 1.15 -24.12
N PRO A 8 -10.18 1.46 -24.00
CA PRO A 8 -9.64 2.14 -22.83
C PRO A 8 -10.19 3.56 -22.72
N VAL A 9 -10.97 3.83 -21.68
CA VAL A 9 -11.47 5.17 -21.35
C VAL A 9 -10.69 5.72 -20.15
N PRO A 10 -10.06 6.90 -20.25
CA PRO A 10 -9.41 7.53 -19.10
C PRO A 10 -10.45 7.91 -18.05
N LEU A 11 -10.08 7.83 -16.78
CA LEU A 11 -10.83 8.42 -15.67
C LEU A 11 -10.18 9.77 -15.36
N PRO A 12 -10.64 10.88 -15.96
CA PRO A 12 -10.09 12.19 -15.65
C PRO A 12 -10.43 12.56 -14.20
N ALA A 13 -9.55 13.33 -13.53
CA ALA A 13 -9.66 13.79 -12.14
C ALA A 13 -8.93 13.00 -11.05
N GLY A 14 -7.95 12.15 -11.39
CA GLY A 14 -7.02 11.62 -10.39
C GLY A 14 -6.36 12.74 -9.57
N ALA A 15 -6.61 12.75 -8.25
CA ALA A 15 -6.11 13.80 -7.34
C ALA A 15 -4.67 13.58 -6.83
N MET A 16 -4.07 12.42 -7.13
CA MET A 16 -2.78 12.01 -6.62
C MET A 16 -1.63 12.65 -7.40
N LYS A 17 -0.57 12.99 -6.67
CA LYS A 17 0.76 13.29 -7.22
C LYS A 17 1.75 12.23 -6.73
N THR A 18 2.59 11.73 -7.63
CA THR A 18 3.66 10.78 -7.29
C THR A 18 4.82 10.92 -8.28
N TYR A 19 6.05 10.77 -7.80
CA TYR A 19 7.24 10.61 -8.66
C TYR A 19 7.54 9.14 -8.93
N GLY A 20 7.23 8.28 -7.96
CA GLY A 20 7.33 6.84 -8.07
C GLY A 20 6.04 6.19 -8.58
N GLY A 21 5.81 4.95 -8.16
CA GLY A 21 4.62 4.18 -8.54
C GLY A 21 3.33 4.63 -7.85
N SER A 22 2.29 3.83 -8.06
CA SER A 22 0.99 3.92 -7.39
C SER A 22 0.36 2.54 -7.31
N ALA A 23 -0.55 2.33 -6.36
CA ALA A 23 -1.40 1.16 -6.33
C ALA A 23 -2.87 1.57 -6.49
N VAL A 24 -3.65 0.75 -7.19
CA VAL A 24 -5.08 0.95 -7.45
C VAL A 24 -5.80 -0.37 -7.27
N ILE A 25 -7.00 -0.33 -6.72
CA ILE A 25 -7.89 -1.49 -6.64
C ILE A 25 -9.27 -1.11 -7.18
N SER A 26 -9.86 -2.03 -7.94
CA SER A 26 -11.18 -1.88 -8.56
C SER A 26 -12.06 -3.04 -8.15
N ASP A 27 -13.36 -2.86 -8.25
CA ASP A 27 -14.34 -3.91 -7.99
C ASP A 27 -14.11 -5.07 -8.96
N LYS A 28 -14.06 -6.29 -8.41
CA LYS A 28 -13.71 -7.51 -9.17
C LYS A 28 -14.79 -7.89 -10.20
N VAL A 29 -16.02 -7.41 -10.05
CA VAL A 29 -17.16 -7.74 -10.91
C VAL A 29 -17.44 -6.63 -11.91
N THR A 30 -17.52 -5.39 -11.46
CA THR A 30 -17.92 -4.23 -12.28
C THR A 30 -16.73 -3.51 -12.92
N GLY A 31 -15.52 -3.68 -12.36
CA GLY A 31 -14.33 -2.93 -12.77
C GLY A 31 -14.34 -1.46 -12.33
N GLU A 32 -15.30 -1.05 -11.48
CA GLU A 32 -15.34 0.30 -10.94
C GLU A 32 -14.18 0.56 -9.99
N LEU A 33 -13.63 1.78 -10.02
CA LEU A 33 -12.60 2.19 -9.06
C LEU A 33 -13.16 2.09 -7.63
N LEU A 34 -12.40 1.49 -6.71
CA LEU A 34 -12.70 1.54 -5.27
C LEU A 34 -11.84 2.61 -4.61
N PHE A 35 -10.52 2.47 -4.70
CA PHE A 35 -9.55 3.43 -4.17
C PHE A 35 -8.16 3.25 -4.78
N TYR A 36 -7.28 4.22 -4.54
CA TYR A 36 -5.90 4.22 -5.01
C TYR A 36 -4.98 4.98 -4.05
N THR A 37 -3.68 4.75 -4.16
CA THR A 37 -2.67 5.33 -3.26
C THR A 37 -1.32 5.53 -3.96
N ASN A 38 -0.57 6.53 -3.49
CA ASN A 38 0.86 6.69 -3.79
C ASN A 38 1.75 6.09 -2.68
N GLY A 39 1.21 5.30 -1.77
CA GLY A 39 1.90 4.75 -0.61
C GLY A 39 2.09 5.73 0.56
N ARG A 40 1.54 6.94 0.48
CA ARG A 40 1.51 7.92 1.57
C ARG A 40 0.09 8.32 1.94
N ASN A 41 -0.71 8.62 0.92
CA ASN A 41 -2.11 8.99 1.08
C ASN A 41 -3.00 8.04 0.28
N ILE A 42 -4.25 7.88 0.72
CA ILE A 42 -5.25 7.02 0.08
C ILE A 42 -6.45 7.87 -0.34
N TRP A 43 -6.84 7.73 -1.60
CA TRP A 43 -7.97 8.42 -2.20
C TRP A 43 -9.06 7.42 -2.57
N ASN A 44 -10.30 7.75 -2.26
CA ASN A 44 -11.47 6.99 -2.67
C ASN A 44 -11.78 7.19 -4.17
N ARG A 45 -12.80 6.48 -4.65
CA ARG A 45 -13.32 6.56 -6.02
C ARG A 45 -13.80 7.94 -6.48
N ASN A 46 -14.16 8.81 -5.53
CA ASN A 46 -14.53 10.20 -5.83
C ASN A 46 -13.31 11.14 -5.85
N HIS A 47 -12.09 10.58 -5.87
CA HIS A 47 -10.82 11.30 -5.86
C HIS A 47 -10.63 12.21 -4.64
N ARG A 48 -11.32 11.90 -3.53
CA ARG A 48 -11.17 12.57 -2.23
C ARG A 48 -10.31 11.71 -1.31
N LEU A 49 -9.55 12.37 -0.45
CA LEU A 49 -8.77 11.67 0.58
C LEU A 49 -9.73 10.96 1.53
N MET A 50 -9.40 9.72 1.88
CA MET A 50 -10.12 9.00 2.93
C MET A 50 -9.83 9.67 4.29
N PRO A 51 -10.81 9.83 5.20
CA PRO A 51 -10.65 10.55 6.47
C PRO A 51 -9.41 10.16 7.29
N ASN A 52 -9.10 8.86 7.36
CA ASN A 52 -7.94 8.32 8.07
C ASN A 52 -6.81 7.88 7.12
N GLY A 53 -6.95 8.12 5.82
CA GLY A 53 -5.98 7.77 4.78
C GLY A 53 -4.99 8.86 4.43
N GLN A 54 -4.98 9.99 5.14
CA GLN A 54 -4.09 11.11 4.87
C GLN A 54 -3.05 11.29 5.99
N ASP A 55 -1.90 10.64 5.87
CA ASP A 55 -0.76 10.85 6.77
C ASP A 55 0.09 12.06 6.40
N PHE A 56 -0.08 12.55 5.17
CA PHE A 56 0.77 13.57 4.60
C PHE A 56 -0.06 14.66 3.89
N PRO A 57 0.48 15.88 3.73
CA PRO A 57 -0.08 16.82 2.77
C PRO A 57 -0.42 16.16 1.42
N ALA A 58 -1.57 16.49 0.83
CA ALA A 58 -2.04 15.86 -0.41
C ALA A 58 -1.04 15.97 -1.58
N SER A 59 -0.18 16.99 -1.56
CA SER A 59 0.89 17.22 -2.53
C SER A 59 2.12 16.34 -2.33
N CYS A 60 2.24 15.61 -1.23
CA CYS A 60 3.39 14.76 -0.95
C CYS A 60 3.45 13.57 -1.91
N THR A 61 4.62 13.37 -2.49
CA THR A 61 4.94 12.27 -3.40
C THR A 61 5.76 11.22 -2.69
N ASN A 62 5.53 9.93 -2.95
CA ASN A 62 6.49 8.90 -2.59
C ASN A 62 7.56 8.79 -3.70
N LEU A 63 8.82 8.61 -3.30
CA LEU A 63 9.97 8.48 -4.20
C LEU A 63 10.27 7.03 -4.54
N SER A 64 9.65 6.08 -3.82
CA SER A 64 9.87 4.66 -4.04
C SER A 64 9.35 4.23 -5.41
N SER A 65 10.17 3.47 -6.13
CA SER A 65 9.82 2.84 -7.40
C SER A 65 8.59 1.95 -7.30
N GLN A 66 8.39 1.27 -6.16
CA GLN A 66 7.17 0.54 -5.85
C GLN A 66 6.66 0.92 -4.46
N PRO A 67 5.87 2.00 -4.36
CA PRO A 67 5.58 2.63 -3.08
C PRO A 67 4.46 1.96 -2.30
N ALA A 68 3.63 1.17 -2.98
CA ALA A 68 2.49 0.50 -2.36
C ALA A 68 2.08 -0.76 -3.12
N LEU A 69 1.36 -1.63 -2.41
CA LEU A 69 0.64 -2.79 -2.92
C LEU A 69 -0.68 -2.91 -2.17
N ILE A 70 -1.77 -3.21 -2.89
CA ILE A 70 -3.10 -3.42 -2.30
C ILE A 70 -3.48 -4.88 -2.51
N LEU A 71 -3.93 -5.57 -1.46
CA LEU A 71 -4.45 -6.93 -1.53
C LEU A 71 -5.80 -7.04 -0.82
N PRO A 72 -6.77 -7.78 -1.36
CA PRO A 72 -7.96 -8.16 -0.59
C PRO A 72 -7.54 -9.06 0.58
N ILE A 73 -8.20 -8.93 1.72
CA ILE A 73 -8.01 -9.89 2.81
C ILE A 73 -8.71 -11.20 2.43
N PRO A 74 -8.00 -12.35 2.42
CA PRO A 74 -8.62 -13.64 2.16
C PRO A 74 -9.84 -13.88 3.05
N GLY A 75 -10.95 -14.34 2.46
CA GLY A 75 -12.19 -14.62 3.18
C GLY A 75 -13.02 -13.38 3.58
N ARG A 76 -12.53 -12.15 3.41
CA ARG A 76 -13.24 -10.92 3.77
C ARG A 76 -13.51 -10.04 2.57
N GLU A 77 -14.77 -9.91 2.21
CA GLU A 77 -15.18 -8.97 1.17
C GLU A 77 -15.01 -7.53 1.65
N ASN A 78 -14.69 -6.61 0.73
CA ASN A 78 -14.60 -5.16 0.98
C ASN A 78 -13.50 -4.71 1.95
N ILE A 79 -12.69 -5.63 2.49
CA ILE A 79 -11.55 -5.30 3.36
C ILE A 79 -10.24 -5.57 2.61
N PHE A 80 -9.33 -4.61 2.67
CA PHE A 80 -8.09 -4.62 1.91
C PHE A 80 -6.90 -4.29 2.81
N TYR A 81 -5.80 -5.02 2.63
CA TYR A 81 -4.49 -4.58 3.08
C TYR A 81 -3.92 -3.56 2.10
N VAL A 82 -3.35 -2.49 2.65
CA VAL A 82 -2.51 -1.53 1.95
C VAL A 82 -1.11 -1.62 2.53
N PHE A 83 -0.21 -2.24 1.79
CA PHE A 83 1.20 -2.28 2.11
C PHE A 83 1.87 -1.07 1.48
N ALA A 84 2.75 -0.41 2.21
CA ALA A 84 3.43 0.79 1.74
C ALA A 84 4.88 0.83 2.20
N SER A 85 5.77 1.29 1.31
CA SER A 85 7.18 1.51 1.63
C SER A 85 7.38 2.94 2.14
N TYR A 86 8.01 3.05 3.31
CA TYR A 86 8.26 4.32 3.99
C TYR A 86 9.76 4.54 4.19
N PHE A 87 10.24 5.71 3.77
CA PHE A 87 11.56 6.20 4.14
C PHE A 87 11.57 6.63 5.61
N SER A 88 12.50 6.10 6.37
CA SER A 88 12.86 6.59 7.70
C SER A 88 14.28 7.12 7.66
N THR A 89 14.56 8.23 8.35
CA THR A 89 15.92 8.75 8.49
C THR A 89 16.33 8.68 9.95
N ALA A 90 17.63 8.76 10.24
CA ALA A 90 18.11 8.81 11.63
C ALA A 90 17.48 9.96 12.44
N GLU A 91 17.09 11.06 11.78
CA GLU A 91 16.34 12.19 12.36
C GLU A 91 14.96 11.77 12.89
N TYR A 92 14.29 10.82 12.22
CA TYR A 92 12.94 10.36 12.58
C TYR A 92 12.95 9.02 13.36
N GLY A 93 14.10 8.39 13.57
CA GLY A 93 14.20 7.10 14.24
C GLY A 93 13.39 6.00 13.54
N GLU A 94 12.65 5.18 14.29
CA GLU A 94 11.71 4.19 13.73
C GLU A 94 10.34 4.77 13.38
N SER A 95 10.11 6.07 13.68
CA SER A 95 8.84 6.73 13.40
C SER A 95 8.77 7.18 11.94
N HIS A 96 7.60 7.05 11.31
CA HIS A 96 7.43 7.59 9.97
C HIS A 96 7.20 9.11 10.07
N PRO A 97 7.85 9.91 9.23
CA PRO A 97 7.63 11.36 9.24
C PRO A 97 6.18 11.67 8.86
N ALA A 98 5.62 12.72 9.47
CA ALA A 98 4.32 13.30 9.07
C ALA A 98 4.47 14.37 7.96
N ASN A 99 5.70 14.73 7.61
CA ASN A 99 6.04 15.71 6.58
C ASN A 99 6.51 15.04 5.28
N CYS A 100 6.34 15.73 4.13
CA CYS A 100 6.87 15.21 2.87
C CYS A 100 8.39 15.11 2.94
N ILE A 101 8.97 13.90 2.94
CA ILE A 101 10.36 13.74 2.52
C ILE A 101 10.39 13.91 1.00
N THR A 102 11.06 14.95 0.52
CA THR A 102 11.28 15.22 -0.91
C THR A 102 12.64 14.71 -1.39
N HIS A 103 13.61 14.57 -0.49
CA HIS A 103 14.93 13.97 -0.74
C HIS A 103 15.42 13.30 0.54
N PRO A 104 15.41 11.96 0.65
CA PRO A 104 16.09 11.30 1.76
C PRO A 104 17.58 11.62 1.63
N GLY A 105 18.22 11.99 2.75
CA GLY A 105 19.68 12.16 2.83
C GLY A 105 20.41 10.84 2.55
N ARG A 106 21.72 10.75 2.81
CA ARG A 106 22.44 9.48 2.62
C ARG A 106 22.09 8.42 3.68
N ASP A 107 21.62 8.85 4.84
CA ASP A 107 21.30 7.99 5.98
C ASP A 107 19.79 7.78 6.11
N TYR A 108 19.24 6.93 5.24
CA TYR A 108 17.85 6.47 5.34
C TYR A 108 17.76 4.96 5.36
N THR A 109 16.71 4.47 6.01
CA THR A 109 16.24 3.09 5.92
C THR A 109 14.86 3.07 5.27
N LEU A 110 14.51 1.95 4.66
CA LEU A 110 13.18 1.71 4.11
C LEU A 110 12.47 0.68 4.99
N THR A 111 11.21 0.98 5.31
CA THR A 111 10.33 0.12 6.07
C THR A 111 9.14 -0.28 5.22
N VAL A 112 8.63 -1.49 5.41
CA VAL A 112 7.33 -1.91 4.90
C VAL A 112 6.32 -1.77 6.04
N ARG A 113 5.25 -1.04 5.79
CA ARG A 113 4.14 -0.83 6.71
C ARG A 113 2.84 -1.32 6.11
N CYS A 114 1.89 -1.67 6.97
CA CYS A 114 0.58 -2.15 6.58
C CYS A 114 -0.52 -1.32 7.24
N SER A 115 -1.54 -1.02 6.45
CA SER A 115 -2.80 -0.45 6.89
C SER A 115 -3.96 -1.30 6.38
N ILE A 116 -5.10 -1.29 7.08
CA ILE A 116 -6.35 -1.90 6.60
C ILE A 116 -7.30 -0.82 6.12
N VAL A 117 -7.84 -0.98 4.91
CA VAL A 117 -8.96 -0.20 4.36
C VAL A 117 -10.22 -1.06 4.42
N ASP A 118 -11.29 -0.48 4.96
CA ASP A 118 -12.63 -1.07 4.96
C ASP A 118 -13.53 -0.21 4.06
N MET A 119 -13.99 -0.78 2.94
CA MET A 119 -14.84 -0.10 1.96
C MET A 119 -16.29 0.10 2.43
N GLN A 120 -16.69 -0.47 3.57
CA GLN A 120 -18.00 -0.25 4.18
C GLN A 120 -18.06 1.06 4.97
N LEU A 121 -16.91 1.64 5.30
CA LEU A 121 -16.81 2.94 5.98
C LEU A 121 -17.10 4.11 5.02
N ASP A 122 -17.23 5.32 5.59
CA ASP A 122 -17.48 6.58 4.86
C ASP A 122 -18.62 6.45 3.82
N ASN A 123 -19.77 5.88 4.24
CA ASN A 123 -20.94 5.66 3.39
C ASN A 123 -20.63 4.86 2.10
N GLY A 124 -19.73 3.87 2.18
CA GLY A 124 -19.33 3.05 1.04
C GLY A 124 -18.21 3.66 0.20
N LEU A 125 -17.64 4.80 0.60
CA LEU A 125 -16.44 5.37 -0.05
C LEU A 125 -15.14 4.82 0.53
N GLY A 126 -15.22 4.12 1.66
CA GLY A 126 -14.12 3.46 2.32
C GLY A 126 -13.27 4.39 3.18
N ASP A 127 -12.65 3.82 4.21
CA ASP A 127 -11.72 4.52 5.08
C ASP A 127 -10.69 3.57 5.68
N VAL A 128 -9.59 4.13 6.19
CA VAL A 128 -8.57 3.38 6.91
C VAL A 128 -9.03 3.07 8.34
N VAL A 129 -8.94 1.80 8.72
CA VAL A 129 -9.23 1.34 10.08
C VAL A 129 -8.13 1.86 11.02
N THR A 130 -8.46 2.80 11.90
CA THR A 130 -7.50 3.53 12.74
C THR A 130 -6.65 2.63 13.65
N THR A 131 -7.21 1.53 14.15
CA THR A 131 -6.50 0.55 14.98
C THR A 131 -5.53 -0.32 14.19
N HIS A 132 -5.62 -0.31 12.86
CA HIS A 132 -4.79 -1.11 11.96
C HIS A 132 -4.16 -0.22 10.90
N LYS A 133 -3.59 0.91 11.32
CA LYS A 133 -2.96 1.90 10.44
C LYS A 133 -1.45 1.96 10.69
N ASN A 134 -0.67 1.95 9.62
CA ASN A 134 0.80 2.11 9.62
C ASN A 134 1.56 1.14 10.53
N ILE A 135 1.03 -0.07 10.68
CA ILE A 135 1.67 -1.16 11.43
C ILE A 135 2.98 -1.51 10.73
N LEU A 136 4.10 -1.43 11.46
CA LEU A 136 5.41 -1.82 10.95
C LEU A 136 5.47 -3.33 10.73
N LEU A 137 5.75 -3.76 9.49
CA LEU A 137 5.94 -5.16 9.15
C LEU A 137 7.42 -5.54 9.02
N GLN A 138 8.22 -4.66 8.42
CA GLN A 138 9.62 -4.93 8.16
C GLN A 138 10.45 -3.66 8.23
N GLN A 139 11.59 -3.74 8.92
CA GLN A 139 12.65 -2.74 8.85
C GLN A 139 13.72 -3.19 7.86
N ASN A 140 14.54 -2.24 7.38
CA ASN A 140 15.67 -2.53 6.49
C ASN A 140 15.24 -3.32 5.26
N ALA A 141 14.15 -2.90 4.65
CA ALA A 141 13.69 -3.39 3.36
C ALA A 141 14.25 -2.51 2.23
N THR A 142 13.96 -2.88 1.00
CA THR A 142 14.16 -2.03 -0.18
C THR A 142 12.80 -1.56 -0.70
N GLU A 143 12.80 -0.83 -1.81
CA GLU A 143 11.59 -0.45 -2.54
C GLU A 143 10.92 -1.62 -3.28
N LYS A 144 11.39 -2.87 -3.13
CA LYS A 144 10.88 -4.02 -3.89
C LYS A 144 9.86 -4.77 -3.06
N LEU A 145 8.59 -4.56 -3.38
CA LEU A 145 7.43 -5.17 -2.73
C LEU A 145 6.52 -5.82 -3.77
N THR A 146 6.21 -7.11 -3.60
CA THR A 146 5.30 -7.83 -4.51
C THR A 146 4.49 -8.86 -3.75
N ALA A 147 3.38 -9.31 -4.33
CA ALA A 147 2.66 -10.47 -3.83
C ALA A 147 2.28 -11.43 -4.95
N ILE A 148 2.23 -12.70 -4.60
CA ILE A 148 1.89 -13.80 -5.51
C ILE A 148 0.76 -14.63 -4.89
N PRO A 149 -0.21 -15.10 -5.69
CA PRO A 149 -1.24 -16.00 -5.19
C PRO A 149 -0.63 -17.29 -4.63
N HIS A 150 -1.15 -17.74 -3.49
CA HIS A 150 -0.85 -19.05 -2.94
C HIS A 150 -1.53 -20.14 -3.77
N ARG A 151 -0.96 -21.35 -3.78
CA ARG A 151 -1.48 -22.49 -4.57
C ARG A 151 -2.92 -22.90 -4.23
N ASN A 152 -3.39 -22.54 -3.04
CA ASN A 152 -4.77 -22.83 -2.62
C ASN A 152 -5.82 -21.91 -3.28
N GLY A 153 -5.39 -20.93 -4.09
CA GLY A 153 -6.30 -20.06 -4.84
C GLY A 153 -7.01 -19.00 -3.99
N ARG A 154 -6.62 -18.84 -2.73
CA ARG A 154 -7.26 -17.90 -1.78
C ARG A 154 -6.26 -16.98 -1.09
N ASP A 155 -5.15 -17.54 -0.65
CA ASP A 155 -4.16 -16.84 0.17
C ASP A 155 -3.08 -16.21 -0.72
N PHE A 156 -2.19 -15.41 -0.14
CA PHE A 156 -1.09 -14.76 -0.87
C PHE A 156 0.23 -14.92 -0.15
N TRP A 157 1.33 -14.97 -0.91
CA TRP A 157 2.65 -14.68 -0.37
C TRP A 157 2.98 -13.21 -0.65
N LEU A 158 3.40 -12.47 0.37
CA LEU A 158 3.98 -11.14 0.25
C LEU A 158 5.50 -11.23 0.36
N LEU A 159 6.21 -10.58 -0.54
CA LEU A 159 7.66 -10.62 -0.59
C LEU A 159 8.22 -9.19 -0.59
N THR A 160 9.27 -8.99 0.20
CA THR A 160 10.10 -7.78 0.12
C THR A 160 11.58 -8.13 0.20
N HIS A 161 12.40 -7.43 -0.59
CA HIS A 161 13.85 -7.65 -0.58
C HIS A 161 14.51 -6.92 0.59
N ALA A 162 15.43 -7.58 1.29
CA ALA A 162 16.17 -7.02 2.41
C ALA A 162 17.23 -6.02 1.93
N TRP A 163 17.45 -4.94 2.68
CA TRP A 163 18.46 -3.95 2.34
C TRP A 163 19.87 -4.56 2.41
N ASN A 164 20.71 -4.25 1.43
CA ASN A 164 22.13 -4.63 1.38
C ASN A 164 22.39 -6.13 1.62
N SER A 165 21.54 -6.98 1.06
CA SER A 165 21.57 -8.43 1.19
C SER A 165 20.96 -9.07 -0.06
N ASN A 166 21.16 -10.36 -0.26
CA ASN A 166 20.44 -11.13 -1.28
C ASN A 166 19.17 -11.79 -0.71
N ALA A 167 18.85 -11.53 0.55
CA ALA A 167 17.73 -12.16 1.26
C ALA A 167 16.39 -11.50 0.94
N PHE A 168 15.33 -12.29 1.06
CA PHE A 168 13.95 -11.83 0.97
C PHE A 168 13.18 -12.18 2.24
N TYR A 169 12.34 -11.25 2.67
CA TYR A 169 11.33 -11.50 3.69
C TYR A 169 10.04 -11.93 3.01
N ILE A 170 9.53 -13.08 3.42
CA ILE A 170 8.36 -13.72 2.83
C ILE A 170 7.30 -13.91 3.91
N TYR A 171 6.10 -13.40 3.69
CA TYR A 171 4.97 -13.49 4.62
C TYR A 171 3.83 -14.26 3.95
N LEU A 172 3.22 -15.19 4.67
CA LEU A 172 1.94 -15.77 4.26
C LEU A 172 0.81 -14.86 4.72
N ILE A 173 -0.12 -14.54 3.82
CA ILE A 173 -1.33 -13.78 4.10
C ILE A 173 -2.50 -14.74 3.96
N THR A 174 -3.20 -14.97 5.06
CA THR A 174 -4.41 -15.78 5.15
C THR A 174 -5.57 -14.96 5.71
N GLU A 175 -6.72 -15.60 5.92
CA GLU A 175 -7.88 -14.97 6.58
C GLU A 175 -7.61 -14.63 8.05
N GLU A 176 -6.72 -15.39 8.69
CA GLU A 176 -6.28 -15.16 10.07
C GLU A 176 -5.29 -13.99 10.20
N GLY A 177 -4.69 -13.53 9.11
CA GLY A 177 -3.79 -12.39 9.09
C GLY A 177 -2.49 -12.62 8.33
N ILE A 178 -1.47 -11.88 8.72
CA ILE A 178 -0.12 -11.92 8.14
C ILE A 178 0.78 -12.71 9.09
N SER A 179 1.42 -13.78 8.60
CA SER A 179 2.37 -14.58 9.39
C SER A 179 3.65 -13.78 9.71
N PRO A 180 4.46 -14.18 10.72
CA PRO A 180 5.84 -13.71 10.80
C PRO A 180 6.63 -14.00 9.52
N PRO A 181 7.66 -13.19 9.19
CA PRO A 181 8.43 -13.40 7.97
C PRO A 181 9.31 -14.65 8.05
N TRP A 182 9.36 -15.38 6.94
CA TRP A 182 10.43 -16.33 6.66
C TRP A 182 11.53 -15.62 5.87
N CYS A 183 12.78 -15.79 6.27
CA CYS A 183 13.93 -15.23 5.57
C CYS A 183 14.54 -16.29 4.66
N SER A 184 14.57 -16.06 3.34
CA SER A 184 15.29 -16.92 2.40
C SER A 184 16.69 -16.37 2.14
N ILE A 185 17.71 -17.22 2.28
CA ILE A 185 19.13 -16.94 2.02
C ILE A 185 19.52 -17.12 0.56
#